data_AF-A0A945SJZ4-F1
#
_entry.id   AF-A0A945SJZ4-F1
#
_cell.length_a   1.000
_cell.length_b   1.000
_cell.length_c   1.000
_cell.angle_alpha   90.00
_cell.angle_beta   90.00
_cell.angle_gamma   90.00
#
_symmetry.space_group_name_H-M   'P 1'
#
loop_
_entity.id
_entity.type
_entity.pdbx_description
1 polymer ?
#
loop_
_entity_poly.entity_id
_entity_poly.type
_entity_poly.pdbx_seq_one_letter_code
_entity_poly.pdbx_strand_id
1 'polypeptide(L)' 'MATQITAAKIKSLSKSGKPSRHAAGAGLYLRISSVGTASWIVRYTIFRKRREMTLGNYPSISLA' A
#
# COMPACT_ATOMS: atom_id res chain seq x y z
N MET A 1 -14.43 -11.42 -1.03
CA MET A 1 -13.82 -11.20 0.30
C MET A 1 -12.68 -10.19 0.16
N ALA A 2 -12.86 -8.95 0.61
CA ALA A 2 -11.81 -7.93 0.52
C ALA A 2 -10.81 -8.13 1.67
N THR A 3 -9.57 -8.51 1.35
CA THR A 3 -8.49 -8.57 2.33
C THR A 3 -8.15 -7.17 2.82
N GLN A 4 -8.66 -6.81 4.01
CA GLN A 4 -8.26 -5.59 4.70
C GLN A 4 -6.78 -5.68 5.10
N ILE A 5 -6.01 -4.65 4.78
CA ILE A 5 -4.66 -4.46 5.30
C ILE A 5 -4.77 -3.61 6.55
N THR A 6 -4.59 -4.23 7.71
CA THR A 6 -4.53 -3.53 8.99
C THR A 6 -3.11 -3.01 9.25
N ALA A 7 -2.97 -1.89 9.97
CA ALA A 7 -1.67 -1.30 10.32
C ALA A 7 -0.68 -2.29 10.99
N ALA A 8 -1.18 -3.24 11.79
CA ALA A 8 -0.35 -4.30 12.38
C ALA A 8 0.32 -5.19 11.33
N LYS A 9 -0.40 -5.51 10.24
CA LYS A 9 0.12 -6.30 9.12
C LYS A 9 1.19 -5.52 8.36
N ILE A 10 1.01 -4.21 8.19
CA ILE A 10 2.01 -3.31 7.58
C ILE A 10 3.31 -3.33 8.38
N LYS A 11 3.25 -3.19 9.70
CA LYS A 11 4.44 -3.24 10.57
C LYS A 11 5.17 -4.58 10.47
N SER A 12 4.43 -5.70 10.49
CA SER A 12 5.01 -7.04 10.34
C SER A 12 5.72 -7.22 8.99
N LEU A 13 5.09 -6.76 7.90
CA LEU A 13 5.65 -6.89 6.55
C LEU A 13 6.84 -5.96 6.31
N SER A 14 6.79 -4.73 6.84
CA SER A 14 7.91 -3.79 6.87
C SER A 14 9.12 -4.41 7.57
N LYS A 15 8.91 -5.06 8.73
CA LYS A 15 9.95 -5.78 9.46
C LYS A 15 10.50 -6.99 8.71
N SER A 16 9.67 -7.63 7.87
CA SER A 16 10.11 -8.76 7.06
C SER A 16 11.08 -8.36 5.92
N GLY A 17 11.18 -7.06 5.57
CA GLY A 17 12.08 -6.58 4.51
C GLY A 17 11.81 -7.18 3.12
N LYS A 18 10.66 -7.84 2.93
CA LYS A 18 10.33 -8.52 1.67
C LYS A 18 9.57 -7.55 0.77
N PRO A 19 10.06 -7.28 -0.45
CA PRO A 19 9.35 -6.45 -1.39
C PRO A 19 8.03 -7.12 -1.73
N SER A 20 6.93 -6.50 -1.30
CA SER A 20 5.60 -7.09 -1.38
C SER A 20 4.57 -6.01 -1.69
N ARG A 21 3.56 -6.38 -2.47
CA ARG A 21 2.45 -5.50 -2.81
C ARG A 21 1.18 -6.14 -2.31
N HIS A 22 0.46 -5.42 -1.46
CA HIS A 22 -0.77 -5.90 -0.84
C HIS A 22 -1.92 -4.98 -1.25
N ALA A 23 -3.08 -5.54 -1.61
CA ALA A 23 -4.28 -4.76 -1.89
C ALA A 23 -5.06 -4.49 -0.59
N ALA A 24 -5.40 -3.23 -0.32
CA ALA A 24 -6.23 -2.81 0.82
C ALA A 24 -7.72 -2.67 0.45
N GLY A 25 -8.07 -2.78 -0.84
CA GLY A 25 -9.43 -2.60 -1.35
C GLY A 25 -9.63 -1.26 -2.06
N ALA A 26 -10.70 -1.11 -2.83
CA ALA A 26 -11.03 0.12 -3.58
C ALA A 26 -9.90 0.68 -4.48
N GLY A 27 -9.02 -0.20 -5.00
CA GLY A 27 -7.85 0.22 -5.79
C GLY A 27 -6.68 0.75 -4.96
N LEU A 28 -6.76 0.72 -3.64
CA LEU A 28 -5.64 1.01 -2.74
C LEU A 28 -4.72 -0.20 -2.60
N TYR A 29 -3.43 0.06 -2.70
CA TYR A 29 -2.35 -0.90 -2.57
C TYR A 29 -1.30 -0.35 -1.62
N LEU A 30 -0.71 -1.26 -0.84
CA LEU A 30 0.48 -1.02 -0.07
C LEU A 30 1.66 -1.66 -0.78
N ARG A 31 2.69 -0.88 -1.08
CA ARG A 31 3.97 -1.35 -1.62
C ARG A 31 5.01 -1.32 -0.53
N ILE A 32 5.69 -2.43 -0.31
CA ILE A 32 6.80 -2.54 0.63
C ILE A 32 8.08 -2.68 -0.17
N SER A 33 9.08 -1.88 0.16
CA SER A 33 10.42 -1.94 -0.43
C SER A 33 11.26 -3.01 0.28
N SER A 34 12.34 -3.45 -0.36
CA SER A 34 13.34 -4.33 0.28
C SER A 34 14.01 -3.69 1.51
N VAL A 35 13.96 -2.37 1.61
CA VAL A 35 14.47 -1.57 2.74
C VAL A 35 13.45 -1.53 3.90
N GLY A 36 12.30 -2.20 3.75
CA GLY A 36 11.23 -2.20 4.76
C GLY A 36 10.36 -0.93 4.73
N THR A 37 10.56 -0.03 3.77
CA THR A 37 9.72 1.15 3.61
C THR A 37 8.39 0.74 3.01
N ALA A 38 7.29 1.08 3.68
CA ALA A 38 5.96 0.88 3.14
C ALA A 38 5.46 2.20 2.50
N SER A 39 4.82 2.12 1.35
CA SER A 39 4.26 3.25 0.61
C SER A 39 2.87 2.91 0.09
N TRP A 40 1.94 3.84 0.21
CA TRP A 40 0.58 3.69 -0.27
C TRP A 40 0.48 4.11 -1.73
N ILE A 41 -0.22 3.30 -2.53
CA ILE A 41 -0.46 3.52 -3.96
C ILE A 41 -1.94 3.32 -4.23
N VAL A 42 -2.60 4.30 -4.81
CA VAL A 42 -3.96 4.17 -5.32
C VAL A 42 -3.88 3.99 -6.83
N ARG A 43 -4.50 2.94 -7.33
CA ARG A 43 -4.77 2.74 -8.75
C ARG A 43 -6.20 3.16 -9.04
N TYR A 44 -6.34 4.13 -9.93
CA TYR A 44 -7.64 4.59 -10.39
C TYR A 44 -7.66 4.72 -11.91
N THR A 45 -8.85 4.69 -12.50
CA THR A 45 -9.04 4.92 -13.93
C THR A 45 -9.84 6.20 -14.11
N ILE A 46 -9.24 7.19 -14.74
CA ILE A 46 -9.89 8.45 -15.11
C ILE A 46 -9.71 8.64 -16.62
N PHE A 47 -10.77 9.05 -17.33
CA PHE A 47 -10.78 9.18 -18.79
C PHE A 47 -10.29 7.92 -19.53
N ARG A 48 -10.71 6.72 -19.09
CA ARG A 48 -10.25 5.42 -19.61
C ARG A 48 -8.73 5.18 -19.52
N LYS A 49 -7.97 6.06 -18.87
CA LYS A 49 -6.54 5.90 -18.63
C LYS A 49 -6.31 5.41 -17.21
N ARG A 50 -5.60 4.29 -17.07
CA ARG A 50 -5.14 3.79 -15.77
C ARG A 50 -4.03 4.71 -15.26
N ARG A 51 -4.18 5.17 -14.02
CA ARG A 51 -3.19 5.98 -13.31
C ARG A 51 -2.87 5.34 -11.97
N GLU A 52 -1.63 5.50 -11.54
CA GLU A 52 -1.18 5.15 -10.20
C GLU A 52 -0.78 6.44 -9.50
N MET A 53 -1.25 6.63 -8.28
CA MET A 53 -0.89 7.75 -7.43
C MET A 53 -0.32 7.23 -6.13
N THR A 54 0.93 7.57 -5.85
CA THR A 54 1.53 7.29 -4.56
C THR A 54 1.02 8.33 -3.57
N LEU A 55 0.30 7.90 -2.53
CA LEU A 55 -0.19 8.80 -1.48
C LEU A 55 0.94 9.24 -0.57
N GLY A 56 1.91 8.37 -0.30
CA GLY A 56 3.07 8.65 0.53
C GLY A 56 3.57 7.43 1.28
N ASN A 57 4.58 7.64 2.11
CA ASN A 57 5.22 6.57 2.89
C ASN A 57 4.47 6.35 4.21
N TYR A 58 4.46 5.12 4.67
CA TYR A 58 4.10 4.75 6.03
C TYR A 58 5.38 4.82 6.89
N PRO A 59 5.36 5.37 8.12
CA PRO A 59 4.19 5.69 8.93
C PRO A 59 3.68 7.15 8.83
N SER A 60 4.26 8.00 7.97
CA SER A 60 3.81 9.40 7.87
C SER A 60 2.37 9.53 7.38
N ILE A 61 1.85 8.54 6.64
CA ILE A 61 0.43 8.37 6.34
C ILE A 61 -0.07 7.09 6.99
N SER A 62 -0.77 7.24 8.12
CA SER A 62 -1.50 6.14 8.77
C SER A 62 -2.82 5.88 8.07
N LEU A 63 -3.25 4.62 8.04
CA LEU A 63 -4.64 4.27 7.77
C LEU A 63 -5.45 4.83 8.95
N ALA A 64 -6.43 5.70 8.67
CA ALA A 64 -7.35 6.23 9.68
C ALA A 64 -8.40 5.17 10.06
#